data_AF-A0A6M0BHB8-F1
#
_entry.id   AF-A0A6M0BHB8-F1
#
_cell.length_a   1.000
_cell.length_b   1.000
_cell.length_c   1.000
_cell.angle_alpha   90.00
_cell.angle_beta   90.00
_cell.angle_gamma   90.00
#
_symmetry.space_group_name_H-M   'P 1'
#
loop_
_entity.id
_entity.type
_entity.pdbx_description
1 polymer ?
#
loop_
_entity_poly.entity_id
_entity_poly.type
_entity_poly.pdbx_seq_one_letter_code
_entity_poly.pdbx_strand_id
1 'polypeptide(L)'
;YGHTEREVCDGPTGFIKETYPHYTNSKGFTRWIDKHNRYSTDEALETLRQLEQGTVEWRDLFFGRSEVERRRALKNLSLRLPWRPVLRFLYMYFLLGGFLDGQAGFTWCTLQAFYEYLILLKVWELKHPIPPPSSHVMPSTSPVSKDSDATQVTSSSS
;
A
#
# COMPACT_ATOMS: atom_id res chain seq x y z
N TYR A 1 -10.27 17.39 -13.22
CA TYR A 1 -11.48 17.42 -12.37
C TYR A 1 -11.05 17.52 -10.93
N GLY A 2 -11.02 18.73 -10.36
CA GLY A 2 -10.66 18.97 -8.96
C GLY A 2 -11.92 19.17 -8.13
N HIS A 3 -12.07 18.40 -7.06
CA HIS A 3 -13.14 18.52 -6.07
C HIS A 3 -12.94 19.77 -5.21
N THR A 4 -13.13 20.95 -5.79
CA THR A 4 -13.46 22.14 -4.99
C THR A 4 -14.95 22.34 -5.14
N GLU A 5 -15.69 21.81 -4.18
CA GLU A 5 -17.10 22.15 -3.96
C GLU A 5 -17.17 23.69 -3.86
N ARG A 6 -17.73 24.33 -4.89
CA ARG A 6 -17.96 25.78 -4.90
C ARG A 6 -19.27 26.01 -4.17
N GLU A 7 -19.22 26.01 -2.84
CA GLU A 7 -20.37 26.43 -2.06
C GLU A 7 -20.65 27.92 -2.37
N VAL A 8 -21.79 28.18 -2.98
CA VAL A 8 -22.31 29.54 -3.20
C VAL A 8 -22.96 29.94 -1.88
N CYS A 9 -22.28 30.78 -1.09
CA CYS A 9 -22.83 31.29 0.16
C CYS A 9 -23.57 32.61 -0.09
N ASP A 10 -24.87 32.64 0.22
CA ASP A 10 -25.65 33.89 0.33
C ASP A 10 -25.55 34.43 1.77
N GLY A 11 -24.47 35.17 2.05
CA GLY A 11 -24.26 35.81 3.35
C GLY A 11 -22.88 36.45 3.52
N PRO A 12 -22.66 37.25 4.58
CA PRO A 12 -21.35 37.85 4.85
C PRO A 12 -20.33 36.78 5.25
N THR A 13 -19.35 36.55 4.39
CA THR A 13 -18.21 35.66 4.66
C THR A 13 -17.09 36.38 5.41
N GLY A 14 -16.45 35.70 6.36
CA GLY A 14 -15.29 36.21 7.09
C GLY A 14 -14.12 35.22 7.05
N PHE A 15 -12.90 35.73 7.17
CA PHE A 15 -11.70 34.91 7.30
C PHE A 15 -11.36 34.69 8.78
N ILE A 16 -11.11 33.45 9.15
CA ILE A 16 -10.57 33.12 10.47
C ILE A 16 -9.11 33.59 10.49
N LYS A 17 -8.74 34.44 11.45
CA LYS A 17 -7.37 34.98 11.57
C LYS A 17 -6.36 33.96 12.10
N GLU A 18 -6.83 32.95 12.82
CA GLU A 18 -5.98 31.91 13.38
C GLU A 18 -5.94 30.65 12.53
N THR A 19 -4.79 29.98 12.53
CA THR A 19 -4.65 28.67 11.89
C THR A 19 -5.46 27.67 12.68
N TYR A 20 -6.41 27.01 12.03
CA TYR A 20 -7.14 25.90 12.64
C TYR A 20 -6.15 24.82 13.10
N PRO A 21 -6.03 24.53 14.40
CA PRO A 21 -5.08 23.53 14.89
C PRO A 21 -5.55 22.14 14.44
N HIS A 22 -5.08 21.72 13.26
CA HIS A 22 -5.47 20.45 12.67
C HIS A 22 -4.50 19.36 13.13
N TYR A 23 -4.83 18.71 14.25
CA TYR A 23 -4.11 17.51 14.67
C TYR A 23 -4.42 16.38 13.68
N THR A 24 -3.48 16.11 12.77
CA THR A 24 -3.57 15.05 11.75
C THR A 24 -3.81 13.66 12.34
N ASN A 25 -3.41 13.46 13.61
CA ASN A 25 -3.59 12.23 14.39
C ASN A 25 -4.54 12.37 15.59
N SER A 26 -5.45 13.35 15.58
CA SER A 26 -6.48 13.53 16.62
C SER A 26 -7.30 12.27 16.91
N LYS A 27 -7.32 11.31 15.98
CA LYS A 27 -8.13 10.07 16.03
C LYS A 27 -7.30 8.82 16.34
N GLY A 28 -6.03 8.99 16.71
CA GLY A 28 -5.11 7.94 17.11
C GLY A 28 -4.36 7.24 15.96
N PHE A 29 -3.34 6.44 16.33
CA PHE A 29 -2.46 5.75 15.40
C PHE A 29 -3.15 4.64 14.61
N THR A 30 -4.11 3.91 15.19
CA THR A 30 -4.85 2.86 14.47
C THR A 30 -5.47 3.39 13.19
N ARG A 31 -6.21 4.51 13.30
CA ARG A 31 -6.82 5.14 12.14
C ARG A 31 -5.80 5.66 11.13
N TRP A 32 -4.67 6.18 11.60
CA TRP A 32 -3.58 6.60 10.73
C TRP A 32 -3.03 5.39 9.94
N ILE A 33 -2.77 4.27 10.62
CA ILE A 33 -2.24 3.04 10.00
C ILE A 33 -3.26 2.51 8.98
N ASP A 34 -4.54 2.39 9.33
CA ASP A 34 -5.58 1.90 8.42
C ASP A 34 -5.68 2.76 7.15
N LYS A 35 -5.62 4.09 7.33
CA LYS A 35 -5.63 5.05 6.22
C LYS A 35 -4.42 4.86 5.31
N HIS A 36 -3.22 4.79 5.90
CA HIS A 36 -1.97 4.64 5.13
C HIS A 36 -1.85 3.24 4.52
N ASN A 37 -2.47 2.23 5.12
CA ASN A 37 -2.58 0.91 4.53
C ASN A 37 -3.44 0.96 3.26
N ARG A 38 -4.61 1.60 3.30
CA ARG A 38 -5.42 1.79 2.07
C ARG A 38 -4.69 2.61 1.02
N TYR A 39 -4.13 3.75 1.40
CA TYR A 39 -3.46 4.66 0.47
C TYR A 39 -2.20 4.04 -0.14
N SER A 40 -1.46 3.23 0.62
CA SER A 40 -0.29 2.54 0.07
C SER A 40 -0.66 1.54 -1.01
N THR A 41 -1.85 0.92 -0.96
CA THR A 41 -2.37 0.09 -2.06
C THR A 41 -2.67 0.94 -3.29
N ASP A 42 -3.39 2.05 -3.11
CA ASP A 42 -3.76 2.95 -4.21
C ASP A 42 -2.50 3.54 -4.89
N GLU A 43 -1.52 3.99 -4.10
CA GLU A 43 -0.24 4.48 -4.59
C GLU A 43 0.60 3.39 -5.26
N ALA A 44 0.54 2.14 -4.78
CA ALA A 44 1.24 1.03 -5.41
C ALA A 44 0.68 0.73 -6.80
N LEU A 45 -0.65 0.69 -6.95
CA LEU A 45 -1.31 0.51 -8.24
C LEU A 45 -0.98 1.65 -9.22
N GLU A 46 -1.03 2.90 -8.74
CA GLU A 46 -0.66 4.06 -9.55
C GLU A 46 0.81 4.04 -9.96
N THR A 47 1.70 3.62 -9.06
CA THR A 47 3.12 3.45 -9.34
C THR A 47 3.37 2.41 -10.43
N LEU A 48 2.62 1.30 -10.44
CA LEU A 48 2.70 0.29 -11.50
C LEU A 48 2.22 0.83 -12.84
N ARG A 49 1.08 1.52 -12.88
CA ARG A 49 0.58 2.18 -14.10
C ARG A 49 1.63 3.15 -14.67
N GLN A 50 2.27 3.93 -13.82
CA GLN A 50 3.33 4.87 -14.21
C GLN A 50 4.57 4.14 -14.75
N LEU A 51 4.94 3.00 -14.17
CA LEU A 51 6.04 2.17 -14.65
C LEU A 51 5.73 1.49 -15.99
N GLU A 52 4.47 1.11 -16.24
CA GLU A 52 4.01 0.51 -17.49
C GLU A 52 3.87 1.55 -18.63
N GLN A 53 3.49 2.78 -18.29
CA GLN A 53 3.22 3.85 -19.26
C GLN A 53 4.43 4.76 -19.56
N GLY A 54 5.45 4.79 -18.70
CA GLY A 54 6.51 5.81 -18.75
C GLY A 54 7.89 5.31 -19.20
N THR A 55 8.31 5.69 -20.39
CA THR A 55 9.72 5.72 -20.81
C THR A 55 10.52 6.62 -19.87
N VAL A 56 11.51 6.06 -19.18
CA VAL A 56 12.38 6.81 -18.26
C VAL A 56 13.40 7.61 -19.07
N GLU A 57 13.12 8.88 -19.29
CA GLU A 57 14.07 9.82 -19.89
C GLU A 57 15.06 10.31 -18.83
N TRP A 58 16.24 9.67 -18.79
CA TRP A 58 17.35 10.01 -17.89
C TRP A 58 17.81 11.48 -18.01
N ARG A 59 17.46 12.15 -19.12
CA ARG A 59 17.74 13.58 -19.36
C ARG A 59 17.01 14.51 -18.40
N ASP A 60 15.79 14.18 -17.97
CA ASP A 60 14.97 15.05 -17.11
C ASP A 60 15.43 15.06 -15.65
N LEU A 61 16.22 14.06 -15.23
CA LEU A 61 16.81 14.01 -13.90
C LEU A 61 17.83 15.14 -13.68
N PHE A 62 18.53 15.55 -14.75
CA PHE A 62 19.56 16.59 -14.71
C PHE A 62 19.13 17.92 -15.35
N PHE A 63 18.18 17.91 -16.30
CA PHE A 63 17.73 19.10 -17.04
C PHE A 63 16.23 19.42 -16.92
N GLY A 64 15.50 18.78 -16.00
CA GLY A 64 14.07 19.04 -15.77
C GLY A 64 13.79 20.51 -15.51
N ARG A 65 12.98 21.14 -16.37
CA ARG A 65 12.70 22.59 -16.35
C ARG A 65 11.83 23.00 -15.16
N SER A 66 11.24 22.04 -14.43
CA SER A 66 10.39 22.27 -13.27
C SER A 66 10.77 21.37 -12.07
N GLU A 67 10.59 21.89 -10.85
CA GLU A 67 10.85 21.16 -9.60
C GLU A 67 10.02 19.87 -9.49
N VAL A 68 8.83 19.86 -10.11
CA VAL A 68 7.90 18.73 -10.13
C VAL A 68 8.45 17.58 -10.99
N GLU A 69 9.02 17.87 -12.16
CA GLU A 69 9.65 16.87 -13.02
C GLU A 69 10.88 16.26 -12.35
N ARG A 70 11.72 17.08 -11.71
CA ARG A 70 12.89 16.58 -10.98
C ARG A 70 12.48 15.66 -9.83
N ARG A 71 11.43 16.04 -9.08
CA ARG A 71 10.86 15.19 -8.02
C ARG A 71 10.27 13.88 -8.57
N ARG A 72 9.64 13.89 -9.75
CA ARG A 72 9.14 12.67 -10.42
C ARG A 72 10.28 11.77 -10.91
N ALA A 73 11.33 12.34 -11.50
CA ALA A 73 12.50 11.59 -11.95
C ALA A 73 13.28 10.97 -10.77
N LEU A 74 13.46 11.73 -9.68
CA LEU A 74 13.99 11.20 -8.40
C LEU A 74 13.08 10.12 -7.82
N LYS A 75 11.74 10.28 -7.89
CA LYS A 75 10.78 9.23 -7.48
C LYS A 75 11.00 7.95 -8.30
N ASN A 76 11.13 8.06 -9.62
CA ASN A 76 11.37 6.91 -10.51
C ASN A 76 12.73 6.23 -10.29
N LEU A 77 13.80 7.00 -10.11
CA LEU A 77 15.11 6.43 -9.78
C LEU A 77 15.07 5.72 -8.42
N SER A 78 14.46 6.38 -7.43
CA SER A 78 14.36 5.82 -6.09
C SER A 78 13.42 4.61 -6.00
N LEU A 79 12.46 4.43 -6.91
CA LEU A 79 11.69 3.19 -7.04
C LEU A 79 12.55 1.96 -7.37
N ARG A 80 13.74 2.16 -7.95
CA ARG A 80 14.74 1.09 -8.16
C ARG A 80 15.68 0.88 -6.99
N LEU A 81 15.73 1.81 -6.02
CA LEU A 81 16.58 1.71 -4.85
C LEU A 81 15.78 1.19 -3.64
N PRO A 82 16.15 0.02 -3.07
CA PRO A 82 15.46 -0.52 -1.90
C PRO A 82 15.56 0.37 -0.65
N TRP A 83 16.44 1.38 -0.65
CA TRP A 83 16.72 2.26 0.50
C TRP A 83 15.95 3.58 0.51
N ARG A 84 14.99 3.76 -0.39
CA ARG A 84 14.13 4.94 -0.47
C ARG A 84 13.47 5.36 0.87
N PRO A 85 12.88 4.46 1.68
CA PRO A 85 12.30 4.84 2.98
C PRO A 85 13.36 5.36 3.96
N VAL A 86 14.57 4.77 3.94
CA VAL A 86 15.69 5.20 4.79
C VAL A 86 16.20 6.58 4.37
N LEU A 87 16.36 6.83 3.07
CA LEU A 87 16.76 8.15 2.56
C LEU A 87 15.73 9.23 2.91
N ARG A 88 14.43 8.91 2.82
CA ARG A 88 13.36 9.83 3.23
C ARG A 88 13.41 10.12 4.73
N PHE A 89 13.66 9.11 5.56
CA PHE A 89 13.87 9.29 6.99
C PHE A 89 15.05 10.21 7.27
N LEU A 90 16.24 9.92 6.69
CA LEU A 90 17.45 10.72 6.92
C LEU A 90 17.26 12.17 6.47
N TYR A 91 16.61 12.39 5.31
CA TYR A 91 16.28 13.71 4.82
C TYR A 91 15.36 14.47 5.78
N MET A 92 14.25 13.87 6.19
CA MET A 92 13.29 14.55 7.07
C MET A 92 13.86 14.77 8.48
N TYR A 93 14.59 13.79 9.00
CA TYR A 93 15.10 13.84 10.36
C TYR A 93 16.29 14.78 10.50
N PHE A 94 17.30 14.69 9.62
CA PHE A 94 18.53 15.49 9.72
C PHE A 94 18.49 16.80 8.94
N LEU A 95 18.02 16.79 7.68
CA LEU A 95 18.07 17.98 6.83
C LEU A 95 16.89 18.93 7.06
N LEU A 96 15.71 18.39 7.38
CA LEU A 96 14.51 19.17 7.67
C LEU A 96 14.37 19.54 9.15
N GLY A 97 15.33 19.14 9.99
CA GLY A 97 15.35 19.48 11.41
C GLY A 97 14.34 18.69 12.25
N GLY A 98 13.89 17.52 11.82
CA GLY A 98 12.97 16.68 12.62
C GLY A 98 13.55 16.26 13.98
N PHE A 99 14.87 16.29 14.14
CA PHE A 99 15.51 16.10 15.45
C PHE A 99 15.22 17.23 16.46
N LEU A 100 14.85 18.43 15.99
CA LEU A 100 14.52 19.59 16.84
C LEU A 100 13.22 19.35 17.64
N ASP A 101 12.31 18.56 17.08
CA ASP A 101 11.04 18.15 17.71
C ASP A 101 11.21 16.93 18.64
N GLY A 102 12.44 16.42 18.81
CA GLY A 102 12.76 15.29 19.69
C GLY A 102 12.00 14.00 19.34
N GLN A 103 11.29 13.44 20.32
CA GLN A 103 10.57 12.17 20.17
C GLN A 103 9.41 12.27 19.16
N ALA A 104 8.72 13.42 19.11
CA ALA A 104 7.61 13.61 18.19
C ALA A 104 8.08 13.62 16.73
N GLY A 105 9.17 14.35 16.46
CA GLY A 105 9.78 14.39 15.12
C GLY A 105 10.35 13.04 14.70
N PHE A 106 11.01 12.31 15.61
CA PHE A 106 11.47 10.94 15.34
C PHE A 106 10.30 10.01 14.97
N THR A 107 9.21 10.06 15.75
CA THR A 107 8.01 9.23 15.51
C THR A 107 7.39 9.56 14.16
N TRP A 108 7.26 10.83 13.81
CA TRP A 108 6.72 11.28 12.53
C TRP A 108 7.58 10.83 11.34
N CYS A 109 8.90 11.03 11.43
CA CYS A 109 9.82 10.59 10.37
C CYS A 109 9.77 9.07 10.19
N THR A 110 9.69 8.31 11.28
CA THR A 110 9.58 6.85 11.26
C THR A 110 8.27 6.40 10.62
N LEU A 111 7.14 7.00 10.99
CA LEU A 111 5.84 6.70 10.39
C LEU A 111 5.85 6.99 8.89
N GLN A 112 6.45 8.10 8.47
CA GLN A 112 6.54 8.42 7.05
C GLN A 112 7.42 7.43 6.28
N ALA A 113 8.55 7.02 6.86
CA ALA A 113 9.41 6.00 6.27
C ALA A 113 8.71 4.63 6.19
N PHE A 114 7.96 4.26 7.24
CA PHE A 114 7.16 3.05 7.27
C PHE A 114 6.05 3.07 6.21
N TYR A 115 5.36 4.19 6.03
CA TYR A 115 4.38 4.35 4.96
C TYR A 115 5.00 4.13 3.57
N GLU A 116 6.14 4.76 3.31
CA GLU A 116 6.85 4.59 2.03
C GLU A 116 7.29 3.14 1.82
N TYR A 117 7.70 2.46 2.90
CA TYR A 117 8.08 1.05 2.86
C TYR A 117 6.89 0.15 2.50
N LEU A 118 5.69 0.39 3.05
CA LEU A 118 4.48 -0.34 2.69
C LEU A 118 4.14 -0.21 1.20
N ILE A 119 4.30 0.98 0.61
CA ILE A 119 4.08 1.18 -0.83
C ILE A 119 5.02 0.27 -1.62
N LEU A 120 6.32 0.25 -1.28
CA LEU A 120 7.30 -0.57 -1.99
C LEU A 120 7.01 -2.06 -1.89
N LEU A 121 6.64 -2.54 -0.69
CA LEU A 121 6.25 -3.94 -0.49
C LEU A 121 5.05 -4.32 -1.35
N LYS A 122 4.02 -3.48 -1.42
CA LYS A 122 2.83 -3.73 -2.23
C LYS A 122 3.10 -3.66 -3.72
N VAL A 123 3.96 -2.73 -4.16
CA VAL A 123 4.44 -2.71 -5.54
C VAL A 123 5.17 -4.01 -5.87
N TRP A 124 6.00 -4.52 -4.95
CA TRP A 124 6.70 -5.79 -5.14
C TRP A 124 5.75 -6.99 -5.18
N GLU A 125 4.78 -7.05 -4.26
CA GLU A 125 3.74 -8.09 -4.19
C GLU A 125 2.90 -8.14 -5.47
N LEU A 126 2.49 -6.99 -5.98
CA LEU A 126 1.73 -6.89 -7.23
C LEU A 126 2.56 -7.31 -8.47
N LYS A 127 3.90 -7.16 -8.43
CA LYS A 127 4.81 -7.63 -9.49
C LYS A 127 5.11 -9.12 -9.40
N HIS A 128 5.06 -9.70 -8.20
CA HIS A 128 5.34 -11.11 -7.92
C HIS A 128 4.13 -11.74 -7.26
N PRO A 129 3.01 -11.90 -7.99
CA PRO A 129 1.81 -12.49 -7.43
C PRO A 129 2.15 -13.89 -6.93
N ILE A 130 1.99 -14.09 -5.62
CA ILE A 130 2.13 -15.41 -5.00
C ILE A 130 1.01 -16.26 -5.60
N PRO A 131 1.31 -17.40 -6.25
CA PRO A 131 0.26 -18.25 -6.79
C PRO A 131 -0.68 -18.66 -5.64
N PRO A 132 -2.00 -18.67 -5.87
CA PRO A 132 -2.93 -19.12 -4.84
C PRO A 132 -2.48 -20.51 -4.38
N PRO A 133 -2.57 -20.82 -3.07
CA PRO A 133 -2.22 -22.14 -2.59
C PRO A 133 -3.00 -23.14 -3.44
N SER A 134 -2.27 -24.01 -4.15
CA SER A 134 -2.86 -25.05 -5.01
C SER A 134 -3.92 -25.73 -4.18
N SER A 135 -5.18 -25.64 -4.62
CA SER A 135 -6.29 -26.36 -4.01
C SER A 135 -5.86 -27.82 -3.95
N HIS A 136 -5.48 -28.29 -2.75
CA HIS A 136 -5.24 -29.69 -2.54
C HIS A 136 -6.51 -30.41 -3.01
N VAL A 137 -6.38 -31.12 -4.12
CA VAL A 137 -7.37 -32.08 -4.58
C VAL A 137 -7.51 -33.06 -3.43
N MET A 138 -8.54 -32.87 -2.61
CA MET A 138 -8.99 -33.92 -1.71
C MET A 138 -9.30 -35.11 -2.61
N PRO A 139 -8.65 -36.28 -2.45
CA PRO A 139 -9.00 -37.43 -3.25
C PRO A 139 -10.49 -37.67 -3.00
N SER A 140 -11.27 -37.64 -4.08
CA SER A 140 -12.67 -38.04 -4.04
C SER A 140 -12.70 -39.45 -3.49
N THR A 141 -13.09 -39.62 -2.23
CA THR A 141 -13.46 -40.92 -1.70
C THR A 141 -14.70 -41.35 -2.47
N SER A 142 -14.49 -42.12 -3.52
CA SER A 142 -15.54 -42.88 -4.20
C SER A 142 -16.28 -43.70 -3.15
N PRO A 143 -17.62 -43.77 -3.18
CA PRO A 143 -18.35 -44.61 -2.24
C PRO A 143 -18.01 -46.07 -2.56
N VAL A 144 -17.43 -46.77 -1.59
CA VAL A 144 -17.24 -48.22 -1.62
C VAL A 144 -18.62 -48.87 -1.81
N SER A 145 -18.82 -49.52 -2.96
CA SER A 145 -19.93 -50.42 -3.21
C SER A 145 -19.83 -51.58 -2.22
N LYS A 146 -20.78 -51.65 -1.28
CA LYS A 146 -21.00 -52.87 -0.49
C LYS A 146 -21.67 -53.89 -1.42
N ASP A 147 -20.87 -54.76 -2.03
CA ASP A 147 -21.40 -56.02 -2.55
C ASP A 147 -21.77 -56.91 -1.36
N SER A 148 -23.07 -57.16 -1.27
CA SER A 148 -23.71 -58.11 -0.39
C SER A 148 -23.42 -59.53 -0.87
N ASP A 149 -22.49 -60.21 -0.20
CA ASP A 149 -22.32 -61.66 -0.34
C ASP A 149 -23.17 -62.34 0.75
N ALA A 150 -24.35 -62.81 0.36
CA ALA A 150 -25.23 -63.59 1.21
C ALA A 150 -24.79 -65.06 1.14
N THR A 151 -24.20 -65.50 2.24
CA THR A 151 -23.85 -66.88 2.58
C THR A 151 -24.91 -67.89 2.15
N GLN A 152 -24.55 -68.78 1.21
CA GLN A 152 -25.23 -70.05 1.05
C GLN A 152 -24.95 -70.94 2.26
N VAL A 153 -25.99 -71.29 3.01
CA VAL A 153 -25.96 -72.41 3.96
C VAL A 153 -26.75 -73.57 3.36
N THR A 154 -26.06 -74.70 3.32
CA THR A 154 -26.37 -75.98 2.71
C THR A 154 -27.52 -76.73 3.37
N SER A 155 -28.29 -77.43 2.54
CA SER A 155 -29.02 -78.70 2.73
C SER A 155 -28.94 -79.42 4.10
N SER A 156 -30.07 -79.92 4.61
CA SER A 156 -30.49 -81.34 4.43
C SER A 156 -31.49 -81.86 5.50
N SER A 157 -32.43 -82.68 5.02
CA SER A 157 -32.99 -83.89 5.65
C SER A 157 -34.08 -83.81 6.74
N SER A 158 -35.33 -84.08 6.34
CA SER A 158 -36.13 -85.31 6.66
C SER A 158 -37.63 -85.02 6.70
#